data_AF-A0A940VQ56-F1
#
_entry.id   AF-A0A940VQ56-F1
#
_cell.length_a   1.000
_cell.length_b   1.000
_cell.length_c   1.000
_cell.angle_alpha   90.00
_cell.angle_beta   90.00
_cell.angle_gamma   90.00
#
_symmetry.space_group_name_H-M   'P 1'
#
loop_
_entity.id
_entity.type
_entity.pdbx_description
1 polymer ?
#
loop_
_entity_poly.entity_id
_entity_poly.type
_entity_poly.pdbx_seq_one_letter_code
_entity_poly.pdbx_strand_id
1 'polypeptide(L)'
;MPDRIFNYYALALAICNLNYSIDLAIDYFLPQQQKQRKIPQEVVGEMARLKESGQTYKQIGAMYGINADAVYTRIRRYKGVI
;
A
#
# COMPACT_ATOMS: atom_id res chain seq x y z
N MET A 1 5.53 9.72 19.43
CA MET A 1 5.78 11.18 19.60
C MET A 1 6.45 11.66 18.33
N PRO A 2 5.88 12.62 17.59
CA PRO A 2 6.49 13.11 16.35
C PRO A 2 7.87 13.71 16.64
N ASP A 3 8.88 13.40 15.81
CA ASP A 3 10.25 13.87 16.01
C ASP A 3 10.33 15.41 15.95
N ARG A 4 11.27 16.03 16.70
CA ARG A 4 11.43 17.51 16.79
C ARG A 4 11.47 18.20 15.43
N ILE A 5 11.98 17.52 14.41
CA ILE A 5 12.09 17.99 13.03
C ILE A 5 10.70 18.21 12.42
N PHE A 6 9.75 17.28 12.60
CA PHE A 6 8.38 17.42 12.11
C PHE A 6 7.66 18.61 12.75
N ASN A 7 7.91 18.86 14.04
CA ASN A 7 7.31 19.99 14.75
C ASN A 7 7.76 21.35 14.16
N TYR A 8 9.03 21.47 13.78
CA TYR A 8 9.55 22.68 13.15
C TYR A 8 8.95 22.94 11.76
N TYR A 9 8.79 21.90 10.94
CA TYR A 9 8.16 22.04 9.62
C TYR A 9 6.67 22.38 9.73
N ALA A 10 5.95 21.80 10.68
CA ALA A 10 4.54 22.12 10.93
C ALA A 10 4.36 23.58 11.37
N LEU A 11 5.24 24.08 12.24
CA LEU A 11 5.24 25.49 12.67
C LEU A 11 5.51 26.45 11.51
N ALA A 12 6.52 26.16 10.67
CA ALA A 12 6.85 27.00 9.52
C ALA A 12 5.69 27.11 8.53
N LEU A 13 4.95 26.02 8.29
CA LEU A 13 3.77 26.03 7.43
C LEU A 13 2.60 26.80 8.03
N ALA A 14 2.37 26.70 9.34
CA ALA A 14 1.33 27.46 10.02
C ALA A 14 1.59 28.98 9.99
N ILE A 15 2.87 29.39 10.03
CA ILE A 15 3.27 30.80 9.93
C ILE A 15 3.13 31.31 8.49
N CYS A 16 3.53 30.52 7.49
CA CYS A 16 3.48 30.92 6.09
C CYS A 16 2.06 30.90 5.49
N ASN A 17 1.16 30.06 6.00
CA ASN A 17 -0.23 29.97 5.57
C ASN A 17 -1.17 30.35 6.73
N LEU A 18 -1.67 31.59 6.70
CA LEU A 18 -2.44 32.24 7.79
C LEU A 18 -3.74 31.51 8.24
N ASN A 19 -4.12 30.40 7.60
CA ASN A 19 -5.33 29.61 7.87
C ASN A 19 -5.06 28.11 8.13
N TYR A 20 -3.80 27.70 8.34
CA TYR A 20 -3.45 26.29 8.50
C TYR A 20 -3.25 25.93 9.99
N SER A 21 -4.10 25.08 10.54
CA SER A 21 -3.91 24.54 11.90
C SER A 21 -2.73 23.56 11.94
N ILE A 22 -1.97 23.59 13.03
CA ILE A 22 -0.80 22.72 13.27
C ILE A 22 -1.20 21.24 13.16
N ASP A 23 -2.40 20.88 13.63
CA ASP A 23 -2.93 19.51 13.58
C ASP A 23 -3.09 18.99 12.15
N LEU A 24 -3.52 19.86 11.22
CA LEU A 24 -3.70 19.54 9.80
C LEU A 24 -2.36 19.34 9.09
N ALA A 25 -1.34 20.13 9.46
CA ALA A 25 0.01 19.95 8.92
C ALA A 25 0.63 18.63 9.37
N ILE A 26 0.44 18.26 10.65
CA ILE A 26 0.92 16.97 11.17
C ILE A 26 0.25 15.80 10.42
N ASP A 27 -1.07 15.87 10.19
CA ASP A 27 -1.79 14.83 9.45
C ASP A 27 -1.30 14.67 8.01
N TYR A 28 -0.92 15.78 7.36
CA TYR A 28 -0.32 15.75 6.03
C TYR A 28 1.06 15.06 5.98
N PHE A 29 1.88 15.22 7.03
CA PHE A 29 3.22 14.63 7.11
C PHE A 29 3.23 13.20 7.66
N LEU A 30 2.15 12.75 8.30
CA LEU A 30 2.04 11.36 8.70
C LEU A 30 1.96 10.49 7.44
N PRO A 31 2.82 9.46 7.29
CA PRO A 31 2.70 8.55 6.17
C PRO A 31 1.32 7.92 6.24
N GLN A 32 0.47 8.18 5.23
CA GLN A 32 -0.79 7.49 5.10
C GLN A 32 -0.48 6.00 5.04
N GLN A 33 -0.71 5.29 6.14
CA GLN A 33 -0.54 3.85 6.16
C GLN A 33 -1.58 3.28 5.21
N GLN A 34 -1.16 2.93 3.99
CA GLN A 34 -2.00 2.18 3.08
C GLN A 34 -2.37 0.89 3.82
N LYS A 35 -3.62 0.81 4.30
CA LYS A 35 -4.14 -0.38 4.99
C LYS A 35 -3.89 -1.57 4.08
N GLN A 36 -2.93 -2.41 4.45
CA GLN A 36 -2.65 -3.63 3.70
C GLN A 36 -3.91 -4.48 3.74
N ARG A 37 -4.62 -4.57 2.61
CA ARG A 37 -5.74 -5.50 2.48
C ARG A 37 -5.18 -6.91 2.59
N LYS A 38 -5.45 -7.59 3.72
CA LYS A 38 -5.14 -9.01 3.89
C LYS A 38 -6.02 -9.79 2.91
N ILE A 39 -5.42 -10.33 1.86
CA ILE A 39 -6.09 -11.25 0.94
C ILE A 39 -6.01 -12.65 1.56
N PRO A 40 -7.13 -13.41 1.63
CA PRO A 40 -7.13 -14.79 2.12
C PRO A 40 -6.19 -15.69 1.32
N GLN A 41 -5.60 -16.70 1.96
CA GLN A 41 -4.69 -17.64 1.27
C GLN A 41 -5.41 -18.47 0.19
N GLU A 42 -6.69 -18.78 0.39
CA GLU A 42 -7.53 -19.51 -0.59
C GLU A 42 -7.55 -18.80 -1.95
N VAL A 43 -7.75 -17.48 -1.93
CA VAL A 43 -7.74 -16.61 -3.11
C VAL A 43 -6.37 -16.62 -3.80
N VAL A 44 -5.28 -16.73 -3.04
CA VAL A 44 -3.92 -16.86 -3.62
C VAL A 44 -3.73 -18.22 -4.31
N GLY A 45 -4.32 -19.28 -3.75
CA GLY A 45 -4.37 -20.60 -4.38
C GLY A 45 -5.11 -20.58 -5.71
N GLU A 46 -6.23 -19.87 -5.80
CA GLU A 46 -6.97 -19.65 -7.05
C GLU A 46 -6.13 -18.88 -8.08
N MET A 47 -5.44 -17.80 -7.65
CA MET A 47 -4.51 -17.07 -8.52
C MET A 47 -3.40 -17.97 -9.09
N ALA A 48 -2.88 -18.90 -8.27
CA ALA A 48 -1.86 -19.86 -8.72
C ALA A 48 -2.41 -20.82 -9.78
N ARG A 49 -3.65 -21.34 -9.59
CA ARG A 49 -4.33 -22.20 -10.58
C ARG A 49 -4.62 -21.47 -11.89
N LEU A 50 -5.08 -20.23 -11.82
CA LEU A 50 -5.29 -19.38 -13.01
C LEU A 50 -3.98 -19.12 -13.76
N LYS A 51 -2.86 -19.02 -13.02
CA LYS A 51 -1.56 -18.88 -13.66
C LYS A 51 -1.14 -20.16 -14.39
N GLU A 52 -1.40 -21.32 -13.80
CA GLU A 52 -1.14 -22.64 -14.40
C GLU A 52 -2.03 -22.91 -15.61
N SER A 53 -3.25 -22.37 -15.64
CA SER A 53 -4.13 -22.42 -16.82
C SER A 53 -3.73 -21.47 -17.95
N GLY A 54 -2.56 -20.80 -17.86
CA GLY A 54 -2.00 -19.97 -18.92
C GLY A 54 -2.35 -18.48 -18.85
N GLN A 55 -3.08 -18.02 -17.83
CA GLN A 55 -3.36 -16.58 -17.72
C GLN A 55 -2.10 -15.77 -17.38
N THR A 56 -2.10 -14.50 -17.77
CA THR A 56 -1.02 -13.56 -17.43
C THR A 56 -1.27 -12.92 -16.05
N TYR A 57 -0.20 -12.49 -15.38
CA TYR A 57 -0.33 -11.79 -14.09
C TYR A 57 -1.16 -10.51 -14.20
N LYS A 58 -1.14 -9.85 -15.37
CA LYS A 58 -1.97 -8.66 -15.65
C LYS A 58 -3.45 -8.99 -15.70
N GLN A 59 -3.83 -10.10 -16.34
CA GLN A 59 -5.23 -10.56 -16.42
C GLN A 59 -5.73 -10.99 -15.04
N ILE A 60 -4.94 -11.77 -14.31
CA ILE A 60 -5.28 -12.19 -12.95
C ILE A 60 -5.42 -10.95 -12.05
N GLY A 61 -4.50 -9.98 -12.15
CA GLY A 61 -4.59 -8.74 -11.40
C GLY A 61 -5.86 -7.94 -11.67
N ALA A 62 -6.28 -7.87 -12.95
CA ALA A 62 -7.51 -7.20 -13.34
C ALA A 62 -8.76 -7.87 -12.75
N MET A 63 -8.80 -9.19 -12.65
CA MET A 63 -9.93 -9.93 -12.05
C MET A 63 -10.12 -9.63 -10.56
N TYR A 64 -9.02 -9.47 -9.83
CA TYR A 64 -9.05 -9.27 -8.38
C TYR A 64 -8.81 -7.81 -7.95
N GLY A 65 -8.69 -6.87 -8.90
CA GLY A 65 -8.43 -5.46 -8.64
C GLY A 65 -7.07 -5.20 -7.97
N ILE A 66 -6.04 -5.97 -8.32
CA ILE A 66 -4.69 -5.85 -7.75
C ILE A 66 -3.63 -5.70 -8.85
N ASN A 67 -2.51 -5.05 -8.51
CA ASN A 67 -1.40 -4.90 -9.45
C ASN A 67 -0.75 -6.26 -9.78
N ALA A 68 -0.27 -6.43 -11.02
CA ALA A 68 0.38 -7.64 -11.50
C ALA A 68 1.60 -8.04 -10.66
N ASP A 69 2.39 -7.08 -10.19
CA ASP A 69 3.55 -7.34 -9.30
C ASP A 69 3.10 -7.93 -7.96
N ALA A 70 1.95 -7.48 -7.46
CA ALA A 70 1.37 -8.01 -6.24
C ALA A 70 0.85 -9.44 -6.44
N VAL A 71 0.32 -9.76 -7.63
CA VAL A 71 -0.04 -11.14 -8.01
C VAL A 71 1.21 -12.02 -8.04
N TYR A 72 2.27 -11.60 -8.75
CA TYR A 72 3.52 -12.36 -8.86
C TYR A 72 4.11 -12.66 -7.48
N THR A 73 4.24 -11.63 -6.64
CA THR A 73 4.81 -11.78 -5.29
C THR A 73 4.00 -12.75 -4.43
N ARG A 74 2.67 -12.70 -4.51
CA ARG A 74 1.78 -13.59 -3.75
C ARG A 74 1.88 -15.03 -4.22
N ILE A 75 1.84 -15.27 -5.53
CA ILE A 75 1.99 -16.62 -6.09
C ILE A 75 3.38 -17.19 -5.76
N ARG A 76 4.44 -16.38 -5.87
CA ARG A 76 5.81 -16.81 -5.53
C ARG A 76 5.92 -17.26 -4.08
N ARG A 77 5.38 -16.47 -3.14
CA ARG A 77 5.33 -16.82 -1.71
C ARG A 77 4.48 -18.05 -1.44
N TYR A 78 3.34 -18.19 -2.13
CA TYR A 78 2.46 -19.35 -1.99
C TYR A 78 3.11 -20.65 -2.46
N LYS A 79 3.93 -20.59 -3.51
CA LYS A 79 4.69 -21.75 -4.03
C LYS A 79 5.95 -22.10 -3.23
N GLY A 80 6.29 -21.34 -2.19
CA GLY A 80 7.48 -21.59 -1.37
C GLY A 80 8.82 -21.32 -2.06
N VAL A 81 8.83 -20.60 -3.19
CA VAL A 81 10.05 -20.22 -3.90
C VAL A 81 10.61 -18.96 -3.24
N ILE A 82 11.30 -19.13 -2.11
CA ILE A 82 11.95 -18.05 -1.36
C ILE A 82 13.24 -17.64 -2.07
#